data_AF-A0A9P7PUQ8-F1
#
_entry.id   AF-A0A9P7PUQ8-F1
#
_cell.length_a   1.000
_cell.length_b   1.000
_cell.length_c   1.000
_cell.angle_alpha   90.00
_cell.angle_beta   90.00
_cell.angle_gamma   90.00
#
_symmetry.space_group_name_H-M   'P 1'
#
loop_
_entity.id
_entity.type
_entity.pdbx_description
1 polymer ?
#
loop_
_entity_poly.entity_id
_entity_poly.type
_entity_poly.pdbx_seq_one_letter_code
_entity_poly.pdbx_strand_id
1 'polypeptide(L)'
;MQFLERHTRVPSPRVFDWACESDPTNTIGVGYILMEKLNGTSLDWPSATASQKEKIVRQYADIMLELERHPFDQLGSLISKGAAAESQIQVGALADFTTFRSGDGGTPLGPFRSSKEVFRAFVEASIRMIVSGEVGRAETELDIILAYKFGLDVVDRVSEQNATDDKGGEQFFLKHVDDKGDHILVNDDFDIIGIIDWECCQTAPREQAFSSPQMMWPVKAFFDGSNELAEEELLLARVFRERGREDLASCVLHGRKVQRLIYALGPIITCEDRKTLAGLFMGLKRAFDEHDIKTDGQGVEDEWEAWKAKALEDWKHEALIETALEANGQLAAAHHVGAQIAV
;
A
#
# COMPACT_ATOMS: atom_id res chain seq x y z
N MET A 1 12.10 6.18 -12.59
CA MET A 1 12.39 7.58 -13.01
C MET A 1 12.37 7.81 -14.52
N GLN A 2 13.00 7.00 -15.39
CA GLN A 2 12.97 7.22 -16.86
C GLN A 2 11.55 7.39 -17.46
N PHE A 3 10.56 6.70 -16.90
CA PHE A 3 9.15 6.88 -17.25
C PHE A 3 8.68 8.33 -17.08
N LEU A 4 8.96 8.91 -15.92
CA LEU A 4 8.54 10.25 -15.56
C LEU A 4 9.20 11.28 -16.48
N GLU A 5 10.51 11.17 -16.68
CA GLU A 5 11.28 12.07 -17.56
C GLU A 5 10.77 12.06 -19.01
N ARG A 6 10.40 10.88 -19.55
CA ARG A 6 10.11 10.72 -20.99
C ARG A 6 8.63 10.82 -21.33
N HIS A 7 7.75 10.44 -20.41
CA HIS A 7 6.33 10.26 -20.71
C HIS A 7 5.43 11.21 -19.93
N THR A 8 5.90 11.84 -18.85
CA THR A 8 5.05 12.67 -18.00
C THR A 8 5.63 14.08 -17.83
N ARG A 9 4.84 14.96 -17.21
CA ARG A 9 5.29 16.28 -16.72
C ARG A 9 5.49 16.30 -15.20
N VAL A 10 5.57 15.14 -14.57
CA VAL A 10 5.82 15.06 -13.12
C VAL A 10 7.24 15.54 -12.86
N PRO A 11 7.45 16.52 -11.97
CA PRO A 11 8.79 16.98 -11.66
C PRO A 11 9.57 15.84 -11.00
N SER A 12 10.66 15.40 -11.62
CA SER A 12 11.51 14.33 -11.13
C SER A 12 12.95 14.59 -11.59
N PRO A 13 13.98 14.18 -10.84
CA PRO A 13 15.36 14.43 -11.23
C PRO A 13 15.70 13.63 -12.49
N ARG A 14 16.40 14.29 -13.42
CA ARG A 14 16.93 13.62 -14.60
C ARG A 14 17.97 12.57 -14.21
N VAL A 15 17.87 11.37 -14.77
CA VAL A 15 18.87 10.32 -14.58
C VAL A 15 19.92 10.42 -15.70
N PHE A 16 21.18 10.63 -15.32
CA PHE A 16 22.29 10.71 -16.27
C PHE A 16 22.90 9.34 -16.56
N ASP A 17 23.08 8.53 -15.52
CA ASP A 17 23.66 7.20 -15.63
C ASP A 17 23.24 6.33 -14.44
N TRP A 18 23.27 5.01 -14.60
CA TRP A 18 23.06 4.06 -13.51
C TRP A 18 23.61 2.70 -13.91
N ALA A 19 24.06 1.93 -12.93
CA ALA A 19 24.41 0.53 -13.14
C ALA A 19 24.12 -0.28 -11.88
N CYS A 20 23.70 -1.54 -12.08
CA CYS A 20 23.62 -2.51 -10.99
C CYS A 20 25.01 -3.03 -10.63
N GLU A 21 25.20 -3.47 -9.38
CA GLU A 21 26.43 -4.16 -8.98
C GLU A 21 26.67 -5.43 -9.81
N SER A 22 25.59 -6.12 -10.20
CA SER A 22 25.62 -7.32 -11.02
C SER A 22 25.86 -7.09 -12.51
N ASP A 23 25.91 -5.83 -12.97
CA ASP A 23 26.16 -5.52 -14.37
C ASP A 23 27.64 -5.79 -14.71
N PRO A 24 27.95 -6.71 -15.65
CA PRO A 24 29.33 -7.05 -15.99
C PRO A 24 30.11 -5.88 -16.62
N THR A 25 29.42 -4.84 -17.10
CA THR A 25 30.03 -3.62 -17.63
C THR A 25 30.30 -2.55 -16.57
N ASN A 26 29.77 -2.73 -15.35
CA ASN A 26 29.96 -1.81 -14.23
C ASN A 26 31.35 -1.99 -13.61
N THR A 27 32.29 -1.14 -14.01
CA THR A 27 33.67 -1.16 -13.47
C THR A 27 33.81 -0.54 -12.08
N ILE A 28 32.75 0.09 -11.54
CA ILE A 28 32.77 0.74 -10.23
C ILE A 28 32.67 -0.29 -9.09
N GLY A 29 32.08 -1.46 -9.37
CA GLY A 29 31.99 -2.58 -8.42
C GLY A 29 30.92 -2.43 -7.34
N VAL A 30 30.08 -1.39 -7.40
CA VAL A 30 28.88 -1.21 -6.57
C VAL A 30 27.74 -0.65 -7.42
N GLY A 31 26.50 -0.88 -7.01
CA GLY A 31 25.34 -0.27 -7.64
C GLY A 31 25.32 1.25 -7.45
N TYR A 32 24.97 2.00 -8.49
CA TYR A 32 24.88 3.47 -8.43
C TYR A 32 23.79 4.03 -9.34
N ILE A 33 23.35 5.25 -9.01
CA ILE A 33 22.56 6.12 -9.89
C ILE A 33 23.20 7.50 -9.84
N LEU A 34 23.54 8.05 -11.00
CA LEU A 34 23.93 9.43 -11.19
C LEU A 34 22.74 10.22 -11.72
N MET A 35 22.29 11.22 -10.98
CA MET A 35 21.09 12.00 -11.31
C MET A 35 21.25 13.48 -10.99
N GLU A 36 20.34 14.29 -11.51
CA GLU A 36 20.23 15.71 -11.26
C GLU A 36 19.99 16.02 -9.78
N LYS A 37 20.75 16.97 -9.24
CA LYS A 37 20.51 17.54 -7.92
C LYS A 37 19.53 18.70 -8.03
N LEU A 38 18.30 18.50 -7.58
CA LEU A 38 17.28 19.54 -7.52
C LEU A 38 17.59 20.54 -6.38
N ASN A 39 17.31 21.83 -6.63
CA ASN A 39 17.60 22.90 -5.67
C ASN A 39 16.39 23.21 -4.78
N GLY A 40 16.06 22.28 -3.88
CA GLY A 40 14.98 22.43 -2.91
C GLY A 40 15.21 21.56 -1.68
N THR A 41 14.25 21.61 -0.76
CA THR A 41 14.26 20.88 0.50
C THR A 41 13.07 19.96 0.59
N SER A 42 13.21 18.84 1.30
CA SER A 42 12.09 17.96 1.63
C SER A 42 10.98 18.74 2.34
N LEU A 43 9.74 18.49 1.94
CA LEU A 43 8.55 19.10 2.50
C LEU A 43 8.35 18.64 3.96
N ASP A 44 8.44 19.58 4.89
CA ASP A 44 8.01 19.38 6.28
C ASP A 44 6.51 19.69 6.40
N TRP A 45 5.68 18.70 6.07
CA TRP A 45 4.23 18.84 6.04
C TRP A 45 3.61 19.24 7.39
N PRO A 46 4.00 18.64 8.54
CA PRO A 46 3.51 19.08 9.85
C PRO A 46 3.77 20.56 10.18
N SER A 47 4.89 21.12 9.72
CA SER A 47 5.26 22.52 9.98
C SER A 47 4.68 23.50 8.96
N ALA A 48 4.08 23.03 7.87
CA ALA A 48 3.52 23.88 6.82
C ALA A 48 2.25 24.63 7.28
N THR A 49 2.18 25.91 6.96
CA THR A 49 0.99 26.75 7.19
C THR A 49 -0.20 26.33 6.31
N ALA A 50 -1.40 26.77 6.66
CA ALA A 50 -2.61 26.44 5.90
C ALA A 50 -2.54 26.85 4.41
N SER A 51 -1.98 28.03 4.11
CA SER A 51 -1.81 28.49 2.72
C SER A 51 -0.77 27.69 1.95
N GLN A 52 0.33 27.29 2.61
CA GLN A 52 1.34 26.41 2.03
C GLN A 52 0.76 25.02 1.73
N LYS A 53 0.01 24.43 2.68
CA LYS A 53 -0.68 23.16 2.49
C LYS A 53 -1.67 23.23 1.33
N GLU A 54 -2.49 24.29 1.25
CA GLU A 54 -3.39 24.48 0.11
C GLU A 54 -2.63 24.54 -1.22
N LYS A 55 -1.53 25.30 -1.27
CA LYS A 55 -0.68 25.39 -2.47
C LYS A 55 -0.10 24.02 -2.87
N ILE A 56 0.37 23.23 -1.91
CA ILE A 56 0.89 21.88 -2.16
C ILE A 56 -0.22 20.94 -2.64
N VAL A 57 -1.39 20.92 -1.99
CA VAL A 57 -2.53 20.07 -2.39
C VAL A 57 -2.94 20.35 -3.83
N ARG A 58 -3.00 21.63 -4.24
CA ARG A 58 -3.34 22.02 -5.61
C ARG A 58 -2.31 21.52 -6.63
N GLN A 59 -1.01 21.66 -6.34
CA GLN A 59 0.06 21.16 -7.22
C GLN A 59 0.11 19.63 -7.26
N TYR A 60 -0.09 18.97 -6.12
CA TYR A 60 -0.12 17.51 -6.04
C TYR A 60 -1.30 16.92 -6.83
N ALA A 61 -2.46 17.58 -6.81
CA ALA A 61 -3.59 17.20 -7.65
C ALA A 61 -3.24 17.27 -9.16
N ASP A 62 -2.48 18.29 -9.59
CA ASP A 62 -2.01 18.40 -10.98
C ASP A 62 -1.04 17.26 -11.36
N ILE A 63 -0.19 16.83 -10.42
CA ILE A 63 0.69 15.66 -10.59
C ILE A 63 -0.13 14.37 -10.73
N MET A 64 -1.13 14.16 -9.86
CA MET A 64 -2.03 13.00 -9.93
C MET A 64 -2.79 12.97 -11.27
N LEU A 65 -3.28 14.12 -11.74
CA LEU A 65 -3.94 14.23 -13.05
C LEU A 65 -3.01 13.96 -14.22
N GLU A 66 -1.73 14.28 -14.10
CA GLU A 66 -0.76 13.94 -15.12
C GLU A 66 -0.49 12.43 -15.14
N LEU A 67 -0.32 11.79 -13.98
CA LEU A 67 -0.12 10.33 -13.88
C LEU A 67 -1.32 9.55 -14.41
N GLU A 68 -2.54 10.05 -14.19
CA GLU A 68 -3.78 9.42 -14.68
C GLU A 68 -3.88 9.32 -16.20
N ARG A 69 -3.15 10.14 -16.94
CA ARG A 69 -3.14 10.11 -18.41
C ARG A 69 -2.38 8.91 -18.98
N HIS A 70 -1.71 8.13 -18.14
CA HIS A 70 -0.83 7.04 -18.54
C HIS A 70 -1.26 5.72 -17.89
N PRO A 71 -2.39 5.12 -18.33
CA PRO A 71 -2.86 3.84 -17.83
C PRO A 71 -1.98 2.68 -18.32
N PHE A 72 -1.91 1.63 -17.51
CA PHE A 72 -1.29 0.34 -17.80
C PHE A 72 -2.35 -0.77 -17.75
N ASP A 73 -2.12 -1.85 -18.49
CA ASP A 73 -3.00 -3.03 -18.54
C ASP A 73 -2.59 -4.14 -17.55
N GLN A 74 -1.55 -3.88 -16.75
CA GLN A 74 -1.01 -4.78 -15.75
C GLN A 74 -0.65 -4.05 -14.47
N LEU A 75 -0.73 -4.78 -13.35
CA LEU A 75 -0.27 -4.39 -12.03
C LEU A 75 1.13 -4.97 -11.77
N GLY A 76 2.10 -4.11 -11.52
CA GLY A 76 3.46 -4.48 -11.16
C GLY A 76 4.44 -3.30 -11.16
N SER A 77 5.75 -3.59 -11.15
CA SER A 77 6.78 -2.55 -11.18
C SER A 77 7.22 -2.21 -12.60
N LEU A 78 7.59 -0.95 -12.86
CA LEU A 78 8.06 -0.54 -14.18
C LEU A 78 9.49 -1.02 -14.44
N ILE A 79 9.69 -1.72 -15.55
CA ILE A 79 10.99 -2.24 -16.01
C ILE A 79 11.34 -1.67 -17.38
N SER A 80 12.64 -1.52 -17.65
CA SER A 80 13.18 -1.09 -18.94
C SER A 80 13.80 -2.28 -19.68
N LYS A 81 13.42 -2.52 -20.94
CA LYS A 81 14.01 -3.58 -21.76
C LYS A 81 15.23 -3.09 -22.53
N GLY A 82 16.42 -3.41 -22.01
CA GLY A 82 17.69 -3.39 -22.73
C GLY A 82 18.36 -2.02 -22.88
N ALA A 83 19.68 -2.03 -23.03
CA ALA A 83 20.52 -0.83 -23.17
C ALA A 83 20.55 -0.23 -24.60
N ALA A 84 20.01 -0.93 -25.62
CA ALA A 84 20.30 -0.63 -27.03
C ALA A 84 19.10 -0.60 -27.99
N ALA A 85 17.87 -0.80 -27.53
CA ALA A 85 16.66 -0.62 -28.34
C ALA A 85 15.73 0.36 -27.63
N GLU A 86 15.15 1.29 -28.38
CA GLU A 86 14.32 2.38 -27.90
C GLU A 86 13.31 1.96 -26.81
N SER A 87 13.65 2.31 -25.57
CA SER A 87 12.77 2.87 -24.52
C SER A 87 11.35 2.30 -24.34
N GLN A 88 11.11 1.00 -24.49
CA GLN A 88 9.80 0.45 -24.14
C GLN A 88 9.75 0.12 -22.65
N ILE A 89 9.06 0.96 -21.89
CA ILE A 89 8.73 0.72 -20.49
C ILE A 89 7.65 -0.35 -20.44
N GLN A 90 7.88 -1.39 -19.64
CA GLN A 90 6.95 -2.49 -19.45
C GLN A 90 6.65 -2.67 -17.97
N VAL A 91 5.54 -3.34 -17.67
CA VAL A 91 5.20 -3.74 -16.31
C VAL A 91 5.75 -5.14 -16.06
N GLY A 92 6.64 -5.26 -15.07
CA GLY A 92 7.19 -6.51 -14.56
C GLY A 92 6.56 -6.91 -13.24
N ALA A 93 7.13 -7.93 -12.60
CA ALA A 93 6.68 -8.39 -11.29
C ALA A 93 6.81 -7.31 -10.20
N LEU A 94 6.14 -7.52 -9.07
CA LEU A 94 6.13 -6.62 -7.91
C LEU A 94 7.53 -6.52 -7.29
N ALA A 95 7.99 -5.29 -7.08
CA ALA A 95 9.16 -4.99 -6.25
C ALA A 95 8.76 -4.78 -4.77
N ASP A 96 7.95 -5.68 -4.21
CA ASP A 96 7.52 -5.60 -2.81
C ASP A 96 8.59 -6.18 -1.86
N PHE A 97 9.05 -5.40 -0.89
CA PHE A 97 10.18 -5.77 -0.02
C PHE A 97 9.95 -7.06 0.80
N THR A 98 8.71 -7.40 1.10
CA THR A 98 8.38 -8.56 1.94
C THR A 98 8.14 -9.80 1.09
N THR A 99 7.42 -9.67 -0.01
CA THR A 99 6.98 -10.79 -0.84
C THR A 99 7.79 -10.98 -2.13
N PHE A 100 8.92 -10.26 -2.28
CA PHE A 100 9.77 -10.31 -3.48
C PHE A 100 10.23 -11.71 -3.90
N ARG A 101 10.29 -12.67 -2.98
CA ARG A 101 10.71 -14.05 -3.26
C ARG A 101 9.61 -15.08 -3.07
N SER A 102 8.36 -14.62 -2.99
CA SER A 102 7.23 -15.47 -2.61
C SER A 102 6.48 -16.09 -3.80
N GLY A 103 6.94 -15.85 -5.03
CA GLY A 103 6.48 -16.51 -6.25
C GLY A 103 7.20 -17.83 -6.53
N ASP A 104 6.81 -18.47 -7.63
CA ASP A 104 7.29 -19.81 -8.00
C ASP A 104 8.81 -19.85 -8.15
N GLY A 105 9.46 -20.81 -7.48
CA GLY A 105 10.92 -20.95 -7.53
C GLY A 105 11.69 -19.77 -6.91
N GLY A 106 11.03 -18.96 -6.06
CA GLY A 106 11.66 -17.82 -5.39
C GLY A 106 11.67 -16.54 -6.22
N THR A 107 10.88 -16.45 -7.29
CA THR A 107 10.75 -15.25 -8.11
C THR A 107 9.78 -14.23 -7.48
N PRO A 108 9.79 -12.97 -7.92
CA PRO A 108 8.80 -12.00 -7.49
C PRO A 108 7.40 -12.31 -8.04
N LEU A 109 6.38 -11.86 -7.32
CA LEU A 109 4.97 -12.05 -7.67
C LEU A 109 4.56 -11.18 -8.86
N GLY A 110 3.85 -11.75 -9.83
CA GLY A 110 3.28 -11.00 -10.97
C GLY A 110 4.18 -10.93 -12.20
N PRO A 111 3.92 -9.99 -13.13
CA PRO A 111 2.87 -8.97 -13.11
C PRO A 111 1.46 -9.59 -13.17
N PHE A 112 0.46 -8.81 -12.77
CA PHE A 112 -0.93 -9.26 -12.71
C PHE A 112 -1.83 -8.45 -13.63
N ARG A 113 -3.03 -8.94 -13.93
CA ARG A 113 -4.05 -8.20 -14.72
C ARG A 113 -5.31 -7.88 -13.92
N SER A 114 -5.33 -8.27 -12.65
CA SER A 114 -6.46 -8.08 -11.75
C SER A 114 -6.00 -7.73 -10.34
N SER A 115 -6.58 -6.70 -9.74
CA SER A 115 -6.38 -6.34 -8.32
C SER A 115 -6.76 -7.48 -7.37
N LYS A 116 -7.81 -8.25 -7.71
CA LYS A 116 -8.21 -9.45 -6.96
C LYS A 116 -7.11 -10.51 -6.93
N GLU A 117 -6.48 -10.78 -8.07
CA GLU A 117 -5.39 -11.77 -8.17
C GLU A 117 -4.18 -11.33 -7.34
N VAL A 118 -3.80 -10.06 -7.43
CA VAL A 118 -2.68 -9.47 -6.66
C VAL A 118 -2.92 -9.62 -5.17
N PHE A 119 -4.09 -9.19 -4.71
CA PHE A 119 -4.44 -9.24 -3.30
C PHE A 119 -4.43 -10.68 -2.77
N ARG A 120 -5.02 -11.62 -3.52
CA ARG A 120 -5.02 -13.04 -3.15
C ARG A 120 -3.60 -13.61 -3.08
N ALA A 121 -2.78 -13.35 -4.11
CA ALA A 121 -1.40 -13.81 -4.15
C ALA A 121 -0.56 -13.24 -2.98
N PHE A 122 -0.76 -11.96 -2.64
CA PHE A 122 -0.12 -11.31 -1.52
C PHE A 122 -0.52 -11.94 -0.18
N VAL A 123 -1.83 -12.14 0.05
CA VAL A 123 -2.34 -12.76 1.28
C VAL A 123 -1.82 -14.18 1.43
N GLU A 124 -1.89 -14.99 0.37
CA GLU A 124 -1.40 -16.36 0.41
C GLU A 124 0.12 -16.43 0.66
N ALA A 125 0.90 -15.54 0.04
CA ALA A 125 2.33 -15.41 0.32
C ALA A 125 2.59 -15.04 1.77
N SER A 126 1.86 -14.07 2.31
CA SER A 126 2.01 -13.60 3.68
C SER A 126 1.67 -14.68 4.69
N ILE A 127 0.59 -15.43 4.47
CA ILE A 127 0.21 -16.56 5.33
C ILE A 127 1.29 -17.65 5.31
N ARG A 128 1.84 -17.99 4.13
CA ARG A 128 2.94 -18.96 4.05
C ARG A 128 4.14 -18.53 4.89
N MET A 129 4.52 -17.26 4.81
CA MET A 129 5.66 -16.71 5.55
C MET A 129 5.40 -16.66 7.07
N ILE A 130 4.16 -16.41 7.49
CA ILE A 130 3.76 -16.48 8.90
C ILE A 130 3.87 -17.92 9.41
N VAL A 131 3.28 -18.87 8.68
CA VAL A 131 3.28 -20.30 9.07
C VAL A 131 4.69 -20.90 9.06
N SER A 132 5.60 -20.41 8.19
CA SER A 132 7.01 -20.82 8.19
C SER A 132 7.85 -20.13 9.27
N GLY A 133 7.30 -19.14 9.98
CA GLY A 133 8.01 -18.35 10.99
C GLY A 133 9.02 -17.36 10.42
N GLU A 134 8.93 -17.02 9.13
CA GLU A 134 9.78 -16.01 8.48
C GLU A 134 9.39 -14.59 8.89
N VAL A 135 8.11 -14.35 9.18
CA VAL A 135 7.56 -13.06 9.60
C VAL A 135 6.48 -13.25 10.67
N GLY A 136 6.12 -12.16 11.33
CA GLY A 136 5.11 -12.15 12.38
C GLY A 136 5.72 -12.32 13.78
N ARG A 137 4.87 -12.12 14.78
CA ARG A 137 5.16 -12.41 16.18
C ARG A 137 4.20 -13.50 16.62
N ALA A 138 4.68 -14.53 17.31
CA ALA A 138 3.86 -15.66 17.77
C ALA A 138 2.54 -15.23 18.45
N GLU A 139 2.54 -14.08 19.12
CA GLU A 139 1.37 -13.54 19.84
C GLU A 139 0.25 -12.99 18.93
N THR A 140 0.55 -12.67 17.66
CA THR A 140 -0.35 -11.99 16.72
C THR A 140 -0.59 -12.77 15.42
N GLU A 141 0.04 -13.94 15.21
CA GLU A 141 -0.08 -14.71 13.96
C GLU A 141 -1.52 -15.08 13.62
N LEU A 142 -2.25 -15.65 14.58
CA LEU A 142 -3.66 -16.02 14.41
C LEU A 142 -4.53 -14.79 14.11
N ASP A 143 -4.22 -13.66 14.75
CA ASP A 143 -4.95 -12.40 14.57
C ASP A 143 -4.78 -11.90 13.13
N ILE A 144 -3.55 -11.95 12.61
CA ILE A 144 -3.22 -11.56 11.23
C ILE A 144 -3.89 -12.51 10.23
N ILE A 145 -3.87 -13.83 10.47
CA ILE A 145 -4.50 -14.81 9.57
C ILE A 145 -6.03 -14.61 9.50
N LEU A 146 -6.68 -14.33 10.63
CA LEU A 146 -8.11 -13.99 10.64
C LEU A 146 -8.40 -12.70 9.88
N ALA A 147 -7.55 -11.67 10.04
CA ALA A 147 -7.66 -10.42 9.29
C ALA A 147 -7.51 -10.65 7.78
N TYR A 148 -6.56 -11.49 7.37
CA TYR A 148 -6.37 -11.90 5.98
C TYR A 148 -7.58 -12.63 5.41
N LYS A 149 -8.17 -13.56 6.17
CA LYS A 149 -9.40 -14.26 5.76
C LYS A 149 -10.55 -13.27 5.55
N PHE A 150 -10.76 -12.34 6.49
CA PHE A 150 -11.74 -11.28 6.33
C PHE A 150 -11.50 -10.45 5.05
N GLY A 151 -10.24 -10.10 4.79
CA GLY A 151 -9.83 -9.38 3.58
C GLY A 151 -10.18 -10.13 2.29
N LEU A 152 -9.94 -11.44 2.24
CA LEU A 152 -10.30 -12.28 1.10
C LEU A 152 -11.82 -12.28 0.87
N ASP A 153 -12.62 -12.40 1.92
CA ASP A 153 -14.08 -12.34 1.82
C ASP A 153 -14.57 -10.97 1.32
N VAL A 154 -13.95 -9.87 1.78
CA VAL A 154 -14.23 -8.52 1.29
C VAL A 154 -13.96 -8.40 -0.20
N VAL A 155 -12.77 -8.84 -0.66
CA VAL A 155 -12.38 -8.75 -2.07
C VAL A 155 -13.27 -9.61 -2.95
N ASP A 156 -13.65 -10.81 -2.51
CA ASP A 156 -14.58 -11.67 -3.23
C ASP A 156 -15.96 -11.00 -3.39
N ARG A 157 -16.54 -10.43 -2.32
CA ARG A 157 -17.82 -9.70 -2.38
C ARG A 157 -17.78 -8.48 -3.29
N VAL A 158 -16.73 -7.65 -3.21
CA VAL A 158 -16.59 -6.44 -4.05
C VAL A 158 -16.44 -6.84 -5.52
N SER A 159 -15.68 -7.90 -5.81
CA SER A 159 -15.50 -8.39 -7.17
C SER A 159 -16.81 -8.90 -7.77
N GLU A 160 -17.65 -9.59 -6.99
CA GLU A 160 -18.96 -10.07 -7.43
C GLU A 160 -19.93 -8.93 -7.75
N GLN A 161 -19.90 -7.85 -6.97
CA GLN A 161 -20.72 -6.66 -7.22
C GLN A 161 -20.33 -5.95 -8.53
N ASN A 162 -19.03 -5.89 -8.82
CA ASN A 162 -18.49 -5.21 -10.01
C ASN A 162 -18.52 -6.07 -11.29
N ALA A 163 -18.74 -7.39 -11.18
CA ALA A 163 -18.72 -8.31 -12.32
C ALA A 163 -19.81 -8.03 -13.38
N THR A 164 -20.79 -7.18 -13.07
CA THR A 164 -21.87 -6.84 -14.00
C THR A 164 -21.61 -5.58 -14.85
N ASP A 165 -20.57 -4.80 -14.52
CA ASP A 165 -20.40 -3.44 -15.06
C ASP A 165 -19.27 -3.26 -16.09
N ASP A 166 -18.32 -4.21 -16.24
CA ASP A 166 -17.13 -3.99 -17.07
C ASP A 166 -17.01 -4.92 -18.28
N LYS A 167 -16.98 -4.34 -19.49
CA LYS A 167 -16.58 -5.00 -20.74
C LYS A 167 -15.13 -4.68 -21.13
N GLY A 168 -14.47 -3.78 -20.40
CA GLY A 168 -13.04 -3.49 -20.49
C GLY A 168 -12.26 -4.32 -19.46
N GLY A 169 -10.94 -4.43 -19.64
CA GLY A 169 -10.06 -4.95 -18.59
C GLY A 169 -9.73 -3.85 -17.57
N GLU A 170 -9.36 -4.25 -16.36
CA GLU A 170 -8.93 -3.33 -15.29
C GLU A 170 -7.71 -2.51 -15.75
N GLN A 171 -7.69 -1.22 -15.40
CA GLN A 171 -6.59 -0.31 -15.69
C GLN A 171 -5.84 0.06 -14.40
N PHE A 172 -4.52 0.18 -14.53
CA PHE A 172 -3.63 0.49 -13.43
C PHE A 172 -2.84 1.77 -13.71
N PHE A 173 -2.42 2.47 -12.67
CA PHE A 173 -1.75 3.76 -12.76
C PHE A 173 -0.55 3.79 -11.84
N LEU A 174 0.53 4.45 -12.26
CA LEU A 174 1.73 4.56 -11.45
C LEU A 174 1.42 5.26 -10.11
N LYS A 175 1.76 4.62 -8.99
CA LYS A 175 1.64 5.16 -7.64
C LYS A 175 3.00 5.14 -6.93
N HIS A 176 3.29 6.26 -6.25
CA HIS A 176 4.36 6.33 -5.26
C HIS A 176 3.95 5.55 -4.01
N VAL A 177 4.78 4.61 -3.57
CA VAL A 177 4.43 3.70 -2.45
C VAL A 177 4.77 4.25 -1.07
N ASP A 178 5.63 5.26 -0.99
CA ASP A 178 5.97 5.96 0.26
C ASP A 178 5.44 7.40 0.27
N ASP A 179 4.13 7.58 0.48
CA ASP A 179 3.46 8.86 0.29
C ASP A 179 3.35 9.74 1.57
N LYS A 180 4.34 9.63 2.46
CA LYS A 180 4.47 10.39 3.72
C LYS A 180 4.84 11.86 3.57
N GLY A 181 5.28 12.26 2.38
CA GLY A 181 5.47 13.66 1.96
C GLY A 181 6.92 14.16 1.94
N ASP A 182 7.85 13.51 2.63
CA ASP A 182 9.28 13.86 2.69
C ASP A 182 10.04 13.64 1.35
N HIS A 183 9.53 12.74 0.51
CA HIS A 183 9.93 12.55 -0.89
C HIS A 183 9.53 13.71 -1.83
N ILE A 184 8.76 14.70 -1.35
CA ILE A 184 8.37 15.90 -2.11
C ILE A 184 9.39 17.01 -1.83
N LEU A 185 10.08 17.47 -2.86
CA LEU A 185 11.01 18.61 -2.77
C LEU A 185 10.30 19.91 -3.15
N VAL A 186 10.46 20.93 -2.30
CA VAL A 186 9.90 22.26 -2.48
C VAL A 186 10.99 23.35 -2.49
N ASN A 187 10.74 24.44 -3.22
CA ASN A 187 11.54 25.66 -3.14
C ASN A 187 11.04 26.60 -2.01
N ASP A 188 11.69 27.75 -1.84
CA ASP A 188 11.33 28.76 -0.83
C ASP A 188 9.89 29.29 -0.97
N ASP A 189 9.33 29.24 -2.18
CA ASP A 189 7.95 29.65 -2.49
C ASP A 189 6.93 28.52 -2.31
N PHE A 190 7.33 27.32 -1.86
CA PHE A 190 6.48 26.11 -1.77
C PHE A 190 5.94 25.62 -3.14
N ASP A 191 6.68 25.85 -4.23
CA ASP A 191 6.46 25.12 -5.47
C ASP A 191 7.08 23.73 -5.38
N ILE A 192 6.36 22.70 -5.84
CA ILE A 192 6.89 21.34 -5.95
C ILE A 192 7.86 21.32 -7.13
N ILE A 193 9.15 21.13 -6.83
CA ILE A 193 10.21 21.09 -7.84
C ILE A 193 10.71 19.67 -8.13
N GLY A 194 10.30 18.68 -7.32
CA GLY A 194 10.72 17.30 -7.50
C GLY A 194 9.93 16.33 -6.64
N ILE A 195 9.63 15.16 -7.21
CA ILE A 195 9.20 13.97 -6.50
C ILE A 195 10.33 12.95 -6.66
N ILE A 196 10.94 12.56 -5.54
CA ILE A 196 12.06 11.61 -5.50
C ILE A 196 11.63 10.28 -4.87
N ASP A 197 12.58 9.39 -4.59
CA ASP A 197 12.37 8.14 -3.84
C ASP A 197 11.30 7.20 -4.42
N TRP A 198 11.24 7.14 -5.75
CA TRP A 198 10.40 6.22 -6.53
C TRP A 198 10.82 4.74 -6.42
N GLU A 199 11.61 4.36 -5.43
CA GLU A 199 11.92 2.96 -5.18
C GLU A 199 10.64 2.19 -4.84
N CYS A 200 10.56 0.96 -5.33
CA CYS A 200 9.39 0.09 -5.17
C CYS A 200 8.05 0.67 -5.69
N CYS A 201 8.09 1.76 -6.47
CA CYS A 201 6.89 2.23 -7.15
C CYS A 201 6.30 1.14 -8.05
N GLN A 202 4.98 1.16 -8.13
CA GLN A 202 4.22 0.17 -8.86
C GLN A 202 3.00 0.83 -9.49
N THR A 203 2.49 0.22 -10.54
CA THR A 203 1.15 0.51 -11.00
C THR A 203 0.15 -0.03 -9.99
N ALA A 204 -0.94 0.67 -9.74
CA ALA A 204 -1.96 0.30 -8.76
C ALA A 204 -3.37 0.55 -9.34
N PRO A 205 -4.43 -0.08 -8.79
CA PRO A 205 -5.81 0.18 -9.22
C PRO A 205 -6.16 1.65 -9.03
N ARG A 206 -7.10 2.16 -9.82
CA ARG A 206 -7.49 3.59 -9.84
C ARG A 206 -7.76 4.13 -8.44
N GLU A 207 -8.54 3.41 -7.64
CA GLU A 207 -8.97 3.80 -6.30
C GLU A 207 -7.75 3.94 -5.37
N GLN A 208 -6.76 3.05 -5.51
CA GLN A 208 -5.51 3.12 -4.75
C GLN A 208 -4.63 4.27 -5.23
N ALA A 209 -4.43 4.38 -6.55
CA ALA A 209 -3.57 5.37 -7.20
C ALA A 209 -4.02 6.82 -6.92
N PHE A 210 -5.34 7.04 -6.81
CA PHE A 210 -5.92 8.38 -6.67
C PHE A 210 -6.65 8.64 -5.35
N SER A 211 -6.41 7.81 -4.34
CA SER A 211 -6.74 8.14 -2.94
C SER A 211 -5.79 9.22 -2.38
N SER A 212 -6.16 9.83 -1.25
CA SER A 212 -5.29 10.79 -0.56
C SER A 212 -3.97 10.14 -0.09
N PRO A 213 -2.83 10.84 -0.18
CA PRO A 213 -1.55 10.34 0.34
C PRO A 213 -1.47 10.43 1.87
N GLN A 214 -0.65 9.57 2.50
CA GLN A 214 -0.51 9.48 3.95
C GLN A 214 -0.19 10.82 4.63
N MET A 215 0.57 11.70 3.97
CA MET A 215 0.87 13.03 4.52
C MET A 215 -0.40 13.83 4.87
N MET A 216 -1.51 13.62 4.17
CA MET A 216 -2.76 14.35 4.40
C MET A 216 -3.66 13.70 5.46
N TRP A 217 -3.30 12.53 6.00
CA TRP A 217 -4.18 11.78 6.91
C TRP A 217 -4.07 12.27 8.35
N PRO A 218 -5.12 12.09 9.17
CA PRO A 218 -4.99 12.15 10.61
C PRO A 218 -4.33 10.86 11.13
N VAL A 219 -3.02 10.68 10.88
CA VAL A 219 -2.30 9.40 11.02
C VAL A 219 -2.60 8.69 12.35
N LYS A 220 -2.49 9.38 13.49
CA LYS A 220 -2.80 8.76 14.78
C LYS A 220 -4.24 8.21 14.83
N ALA A 221 -5.22 9.02 14.44
CA ALA A 221 -6.63 8.62 14.46
C ALA A 221 -6.90 7.48 13.45
N PHE A 222 -6.21 7.46 12.31
CA PHE A 222 -6.27 6.36 11.36
C PHE A 222 -5.79 5.05 12.01
N PHE A 223 -4.63 5.04 12.66
CA PHE A 223 -4.12 3.86 13.36
C PHE A 223 -5.01 3.45 14.55
N ASP A 224 -5.70 4.41 15.18
CA ASP A 224 -6.72 4.14 16.22
C ASP A 224 -8.08 3.65 15.65
N GLY A 225 -8.21 3.48 14.33
CA GLY A 225 -9.41 2.91 13.69
C GLY A 225 -10.47 3.89 13.19
N SER A 226 -10.17 5.20 13.13
CA SER A 226 -11.07 6.22 12.55
C SER A 226 -11.02 6.24 11.02
N ASN A 227 -12.19 6.28 10.38
CA ASN A 227 -12.31 6.46 8.93
C ASN A 227 -12.63 7.91 8.54
N GLU A 228 -12.56 8.85 9.47
CA GLU A 228 -12.77 10.27 9.18
C GLU A 228 -11.67 10.81 8.26
N LEU A 229 -12.05 11.71 7.35
CA LEU A 229 -11.14 12.41 6.44
C LEU A 229 -10.71 13.73 7.07
N ALA A 230 -9.43 14.06 6.95
CA ALA A 230 -8.90 15.37 7.33
C ALA A 230 -9.30 16.47 6.32
N GLU A 231 -9.12 17.73 6.73
CA GLU A 231 -9.47 18.89 5.91
C GLU A 231 -8.70 18.92 4.58
N GLU A 232 -7.43 18.51 4.59
CA GLU A 232 -6.58 18.48 3.40
C GLU A 232 -6.99 17.39 2.41
N GLU A 233 -7.54 16.27 2.88
CA GLU A 233 -8.11 15.23 2.01
C GLU A 233 -9.40 15.71 1.35
N LEU A 234 -10.26 16.38 2.13
CA LEU A 234 -11.47 17.02 1.60
C LEU A 234 -11.11 18.14 0.62
N LEU A 235 -10.01 18.87 0.86
CA LEU A 235 -9.49 19.87 -0.06
C LEU A 235 -9.04 19.23 -1.37
N LEU A 236 -8.28 18.13 -1.33
CA LEU A 236 -7.86 17.40 -2.52
C LEU A 236 -9.06 16.98 -3.37
N ALA A 237 -10.12 16.43 -2.75
CA ALA A 237 -11.36 16.09 -3.44
C ALA A 237 -12.02 17.33 -4.08
N ARG A 238 -12.10 18.47 -3.37
CA ARG A 238 -12.64 19.73 -3.94
C ARG A 238 -11.81 20.22 -5.13
N VAL A 239 -10.50 20.16 -5.04
CA VAL A 239 -9.54 20.56 -6.07
C VAL A 239 -9.70 19.71 -7.35
N PHE A 240 -10.01 18.42 -7.23
CA PHE A 240 -10.38 17.58 -8.37
C PHE A 240 -11.73 17.99 -8.99
N ARG A 241 -12.74 18.30 -8.18
CA ARG A 241 -14.03 18.80 -8.67
C ARG A 241 -13.92 20.12 -9.42
N GLU A 242 -13.12 21.05 -8.89
CA GLU A 242 -12.79 22.32 -9.54
C GLU A 242 -12.16 22.11 -10.94
N ARG A 243 -11.44 20.99 -11.11
CA ARG A 243 -10.83 20.57 -12.39
C ARG A 243 -11.73 19.66 -13.24
N GLY A 244 -12.99 19.48 -12.85
CA GLY A 244 -13.97 18.67 -13.58
C GLY A 244 -13.78 17.16 -13.44
N ARG A 245 -13.09 16.69 -12.40
CA ARG A 245 -12.76 15.27 -12.16
C ARG A 245 -13.47 14.73 -10.92
N GLU A 246 -14.80 14.61 -11.02
CA GLU A 246 -15.63 14.02 -9.95
C GLU A 246 -15.26 12.56 -9.68
N ASP A 247 -14.81 11.82 -10.69
CA ASP A 247 -14.32 10.46 -10.59
C ASP A 247 -13.11 10.35 -9.64
N LEU A 248 -12.11 11.23 -9.77
CA LEU A 248 -10.96 11.25 -8.86
C LEU A 248 -11.30 11.82 -7.48
N ALA A 249 -12.23 12.79 -7.42
CA ALA A 249 -12.76 13.25 -6.13
C ALA A 249 -13.44 12.09 -5.37
N SER A 250 -14.16 11.21 -6.07
CA SER A 250 -14.76 10.00 -5.51
C SER A 250 -13.69 9.04 -4.97
N CYS A 251 -12.59 8.82 -5.69
CA CYS A 251 -11.47 8.00 -5.21
C CYS A 251 -10.90 8.52 -3.88
N VAL A 252 -10.82 9.84 -3.69
CA VAL A 252 -10.37 10.43 -2.41
C VAL A 252 -11.41 10.23 -1.32
N LEU A 253 -12.68 10.56 -1.58
CA LEU A 253 -13.74 10.51 -0.57
C LEU A 253 -14.06 9.09 -0.09
N HIS A 254 -13.91 8.09 -0.95
CA HIS A 254 -14.11 6.68 -0.61
C HIS A 254 -12.79 5.91 -0.42
N GLY A 255 -11.65 6.61 -0.46
CA GLY A 255 -10.31 6.02 -0.42
C GLY A 255 -9.99 5.25 0.86
N ARG A 256 -10.71 5.51 1.97
CA ARG A 256 -10.51 4.78 3.23
C ARG A 256 -10.65 3.27 3.07
N LYS A 257 -11.55 2.79 2.20
CA LYS A 257 -11.73 1.35 1.93
C LYS A 257 -10.40 0.71 1.47
N VAL A 258 -9.75 1.30 0.46
CA VAL A 258 -8.51 0.77 -0.10
C VAL A 258 -7.28 1.05 0.77
N GLN A 259 -7.22 2.22 1.41
CA GLN A 259 -6.15 2.56 2.36
C GLN A 259 -6.15 1.59 3.55
N ARG A 260 -7.33 1.23 4.07
CA ARG A 260 -7.48 0.24 5.14
C ARG A 260 -7.03 -1.15 4.70
N LEU A 261 -7.37 -1.59 3.49
CA LEU A 261 -6.89 -2.88 2.97
C LEU A 261 -5.36 -2.92 2.94
N ILE A 262 -4.71 -1.86 2.46
CA ILE A 262 -3.25 -1.79 2.35
C ILE A 262 -2.57 -1.81 3.72
N TYR A 263 -3.11 -1.11 4.72
CA TYR A 263 -2.44 -1.00 6.03
C TYR A 263 -2.81 -2.12 7.00
N ALA A 264 -4.07 -2.56 7.01
CA ALA A 264 -4.50 -3.65 7.89
C ALA A 264 -4.01 -5.02 7.38
N LEU A 265 -3.77 -5.14 6.07
CA LEU A 265 -3.40 -6.39 5.41
C LEU A 265 -2.10 -6.25 4.60
N GLY A 266 -1.29 -5.23 4.87
CA GLY A 266 0.01 -5.05 4.23
C GLY A 266 1.15 -5.62 5.08
N PRO A 267 2.37 -5.62 4.55
CA PRO A 267 3.49 -6.29 5.21
C PRO A 267 3.81 -5.77 6.61
N ILE A 268 3.60 -4.47 6.83
CA ILE A 268 3.90 -3.78 8.08
C ILE A 268 3.08 -4.35 9.24
N ILE A 269 1.88 -4.87 9.00
CA ILE A 269 1.01 -5.39 10.07
C ILE A 269 1.66 -6.53 10.88
N THR A 270 2.58 -7.28 10.25
CA THR A 270 3.29 -8.38 10.90
C THR A 270 4.27 -7.91 11.97
N CYS A 271 4.64 -6.62 11.97
CA CYS A 271 5.56 -6.01 12.93
C CYS A 271 4.86 -5.24 14.05
N GLU A 272 3.57 -4.92 13.89
CA GLU A 272 2.80 -4.07 14.78
C GLU A 272 2.39 -4.75 16.09
N ASP A 273 2.09 -3.94 17.11
CA ASP A 273 1.52 -4.42 18.36
C ASP A 273 0.01 -4.75 18.21
N ARG A 274 -0.54 -5.50 19.18
CA ARG A 274 -1.95 -5.93 19.15
C ARG A 274 -2.94 -4.76 19.07
N LYS A 275 -2.66 -3.66 19.78
CA LYS A 275 -3.57 -2.50 19.81
C LYS A 275 -3.63 -1.83 18.44
N THR A 276 -2.47 -1.66 17.82
CA THR A 276 -2.37 -1.11 16.47
C THR A 276 -3.04 -2.01 15.45
N LEU A 277 -2.85 -3.34 15.54
CA LEU A 277 -3.53 -4.31 14.70
C LEU A 277 -5.06 -4.22 14.85
N ALA A 278 -5.56 -4.21 16.09
CA ALA A 278 -6.99 -4.07 16.37
C ALA A 278 -7.55 -2.76 15.80
N GLY A 279 -6.85 -1.64 15.98
CA GLY A 279 -7.22 -0.34 15.41
C GLY A 279 -7.32 -0.36 13.88
N LEU A 280 -6.29 -0.87 13.21
CA LEU A 280 -6.26 -0.99 11.76
C LEU A 280 -7.36 -1.90 11.22
N PHE A 281 -7.55 -3.07 11.84
CA PHE A 281 -8.55 -4.05 11.44
C PHE A 281 -9.98 -3.54 11.66
N MET A 282 -10.29 -3.01 12.84
CA MET A 282 -11.65 -2.52 13.13
C MET A 282 -12.00 -1.33 12.23
N GLY A 283 -11.02 -0.48 11.92
CA GLY A 283 -11.16 0.54 10.88
C GLY A 283 -11.48 -0.04 9.50
N LEU A 284 -10.79 -1.11 9.09
CA LEU A 284 -11.08 -1.83 7.83
C LEU A 284 -12.50 -2.40 7.83
N LYS A 285 -12.89 -3.13 8.88
CA LYS A 285 -14.22 -3.71 9.01
C LYS A 285 -15.31 -2.63 8.86
N ARG A 286 -15.21 -1.54 9.62
CA ARG A 286 -16.17 -0.42 9.57
C ARG A 286 -16.17 0.30 8.23
N ALA A 287 -15.06 0.31 7.49
CA ALA A 287 -15.00 0.92 6.16
C ALA A 287 -15.86 0.16 5.14
N PHE A 288 -16.01 -1.16 5.30
CA PHE A 288 -16.81 -2.00 4.41
C PHE A 288 -18.21 -2.35 4.97
N ASP A 289 -18.38 -2.37 6.30
CA ASP A 289 -19.65 -2.63 6.98
C ASP A 289 -20.30 -1.28 7.38
N GLU A 290 -20.94 -0.60 6.44
CA GLU A 290 -21.59 0.72 6.63
C GLU A 290 -22.68 0.76 7.72
N HIS A 291 -23.02 -0.38 8.33
CA HIS A 291 -24.05 -0.54 9.35
C HIS A 291 -23.55 -0.77 10.79
N ASP A 292 -22.24 -0.90 11.01
CA ASP A 292 -21.66 -1.26 12.32
C ASP A 292 -20.86 -0.09 12.93
N ILE A 293 -21.42 1.13 12.83
CA ILE A 293 -20.81 2.40 13.29
C ILE A 293 -21.16 2.70 14.76
N LYS A 294 -21.67 1.73 15.52
CA LYS A 294 -21.86 1.90 16.96
C LYS A 294 -20.63 1.33 17.65
N THR A 295 -19.66 2.19 17.93
CA THR A 295 -18.70 1.91 19.00
C THR A 295 -19.53 1.77 20.26
N ASP A 296 -19.46 0.61 20.92
CA ASP A 296 -20.17 0.35 22.17
C ASP A 296 -19.57 1.11 23.36
N GLY A 297 -18.57 1.96 23.09
CA GLY A 297 -17.80 2.72 24.06
C GLY A 297 -16.74 1.87 24.78
N GLN A 298 -16.66 0.57 24.48
CA GLN A 298 -15.56 -0.30 24.85
C GLN A 298 -14.42 -0.04 23.86
N GLY A 299 -13.17 -0.23 24.27
CA GLY A 299 -12.04 0.16 23.44
C GLY A 299 -12.02 -0.62 22.11
N VAL A 300 -11.24 -0.15 21.13
CA VAL A 300 -11.08 -0.87 19.86
C VAL A 300 -10.57 -2.31 20.03
N GLU A 301 -9.85 -2.57 21.12
CA GLU A 301 -9.37 -3.89 21.51
C GLU A 301 -10.51 -4.82 21.96
N ASP A 302 -11.51 -4.31 22.68
CA ASP A 302 -12.66 -5.10 23.13
C ASP A 302 -13.54 -5.50 21.94
N GLU A 303 -13.77 -4.57 21.01
CA GLU A 303 -14.49 -4.85 19.76
C GLU A 303 -13.76 -5.89 18.91
N TRP A 304 -12.42 -5.82 18.86
CA TRP A 304 -11.59 -6.80 18.19
C TRP A 304 -11.73 -8.19 18.81
N GLU A 305 -11.60 -8.33 20.14
CA GLU A 305 -11.71 -9.64 20.80
C GLU A 305 -13.11 -10.25 20.65
N ALA A 306 -14.16 -9.42 20.71
CA ALA A 306 -15.54 -9.87 20.44
C ALA A 306 -15.71 -10.37 18.99
N TRP A 307 -15.18 -9.62 18.01
CA TRP A 307 -15.19 -10.03 16.62
C TRP A 307 -14.40 -11.32 16.39
N LYS A 308 -13.18 -11.40 16.93
CA LYS A 308 -12.28 -12.54 16.83
C LYS A 308 -12.92 -13.83 17.38
N ALA A 309 -13.56 -13.75 18.55
CA ALA A 309 -14.23 -14.90 19.14
C ALA A 309 -15.33 -15.46 18.22
N LYS A 310 -16.10 -14.56 17.58
CA LYS A 310 -17.12 -14.94 16.60
C LYS A 310 -16.49 -15.52 15.32
N ALA A 311 -15.48 -14.85 14.77
CA ALA A 311 -14.81 -15.28 13.54
C ALA A 311 -14.16 -16.67 13.69
N LEU A 312 -13.57 -16.97 14.85
CA LEU A 312 -13.03 -18.29 15.16
C LEU A 312 -14.11 -19.36 15.18
N GLU A 313 -15.27 -19.09 15.77
CA GLU A 313 -16.38 -20.05 15.78
C GLU A 313 -16.94 -20.27 14.36
N ASP A 314 -17.06 -19.20 13.57
CA ASP A 314 -17.58 -19.24 12.20
C ASP A 314 -16.62 -19.98 11.24
N TRP A 315 -15.31 -19.87 11.44
CA TRP A 315 -14.28 -20.39 10.52
C TRP A 315 -13.45 -21.57 11.06
N LYS A 316 -13.77 -22.13 12.23
CA LYS A 316 -12.98 -23.23 12.86
C LYS A 316 -12.79 -24.48 12.02
N HIS A 317 -13.62 -24.69 11.00
CA HIS A 317 -13.57 -25.84 10.09
C HIS A 317 -12.97 -25.51 8.72
N GLU A 318 -12.53 -24.26 8.53
CA GLU A 318 -11.79 -23.89 7.33
C GLU A 318 -10.34 -24.36 7.46
N ALA A 319 -9.85 -25.09 6.46
CA ALA A 319 -8.50 -25.69 6.47
C ALA A 319 -7.39 -24.66 6.77
N LEU A 320 -7.55 -23.41 6.31
CA LEU A 320 -6.64 -22.32 6.60
C LEU A 320 -6.55 -22.02 8.10
N ILE A 321 -7.70 -21.94 8.77
CA ILE A 321 -7.79 -21.63 10.20
C ILE A 321 -7.37 -22.83 11.05
N GLU A 322 -7.74 -24.05 10.64
CA GLU A 322 -7.26 -25.27 11.30
C GLU A 322 -5.73 -25.34 11.30
N THR A 323 -5.10 -25.12 10.14
CA THR A 323 -3.64 -25.11 10.01
C THR A 323 -2.99 -24.02 10.87
N ALA A 324 -3.59 -22.83 10.89
CA ALA A 324 -3.10 -21.71 11.70
C ALA A 324 -3.19 -22.01 13.22
N LEU A 325 -4.27 -22.64 13.67
CA LEU A 325 -4.46 -23.03 15.06
C LEU A 325 -3.45 -24.11 15.48
N GLU A 326 -3.18 -25.08 14.63
CA GLU A 326 -2.16 -26.11 14.87
C GLU A 326 -0.75 -25.51 14.97
N ALA A 327 -0.38 -24.65 14.01
CA ALA A 327 0.91 -23.98 13.98
C ALA A 327 1.11 -23.07 15.21
N ASN A 328 0.11 -22.25 15.54
CA ASN A 328 0.16 -21.35 16.70
C ASN A 328 0.24 -22.14 18.02
N GLY A 329 -0.46 -23.27 18.14
CA GLY A 329 -0.36 -24.16 19.29
C GLY A 329 1.04 -24.76 19.47
N GLN A 330 1.71 -25.12 18.37
CA GLN A 330 3.09 -25.64 18.39
C GLN A 330 4.11 -24.53 18.75
N LEU A 331 3.94 -23.32 18.22
CA LEU A 331 4.81 -22.19 18.50
C LEU A 331 4.69 -21.73 19.96
N ALA A 332 3.47 -21.61 20.49
CA ALA A 332 3.24 -21.29 21.90
C ALA A 332 3.89 -22.32 22.84
N ALA A 333 3.84 -23.61 22.48
CA ALA A 333 4.51 -24.66 23.22
C ALA A 333 6.05 -24.55 23.15
N ALA A 334 6.62 -24.24 21.98
CA ALA A 334 8.06 -24.07 21.80
C ALA A 334 8.63 -22.88 22.59
N HIS A 335 7.92 -21.75 22.61
CA HIS A 335 8.28 -20.58 23.41
C HIS A 335 8.21 -20.85 24.91
N HIS A 336 7.21 -21.60 25.38
CA HIS A 336 7.11 -22.02 26.77
C HIS A 336 8.26 -22.94 27.21
N VAL A 337 8.70 -23.85 26.34
CA VAL A 337 9.84 -24.74 26.59
C VAL A 337 11.17 -23.97 26.59
N GLY A 338 11.36 -23.02 25.67
CA GLY A 338 12.55 -22.16 25.64
C GLY A 338 12.71 -21.28 26.89
N ALA A 339 11.59 -20.77 27.43
CA ALA A 339 11.58 -19.97 28.66
C ALA A 339 11.89 -20.81 29.93
N GLN A 340 11.58 -22.11 29.93
CA GLN A 340 11.89 -23.00 31.05
C GLN A 340 13.34 -23.51 31.06
N ILE A 341 14.03 -23.47 29.91
CA ILE A 341 15.43 -23.90 29.79
C ILE A 341 16.41 -22.76 30.13
N ALA A 342 15.92 -21.51 30.20
CA ALA A 342 16.73 -20.31 30.49
C ALA A 342 16.78 -19.92 31.98
N VAL A 343 16.56 -20.87 32.91
CA VAL A 343 16.69 -20.65 34.37
C VAL A 343 17.92 -21.33 34.95
#